data_AF-A0A7V2RHQ5-F1
#
_entry.id   AF-A0A7V2RHQ5-F1
#
_cell.length_a   1.000
_cell.length_b   1.000
_cell.length_c   1.000
_cell.angle_alpha   90.00
_cell.angle_beta   90.00
_cell.angle_gamma   90.00
#
_symmetry.space_group_name_H-M   'P 1'
#
loop_
_entity.id
_entity.type
_entity.pdbx_description
1 polymer ?
#
loop_
_entity_poly.entity_id
_entity_poly.type
_entity_poly.pdbx_seq_one_letter_code
_entity_poly.pdbx_strand_id
1 'polypeptide(L)'
;MANEVFKSSDWNNGIPQADPNNDLTITSSRVTFDTEARNIDAYFYRDMGAAHFDENFEHLLTVQVNGGSYGEVAFWMLSNTINDFKSILDGGEEALVCVGFNNSYIYLMELRNTGQFQDGYNYGQSTPAYITIERDESVGTYGTVYIYIYDDSDRTNLVDTLTVTLPEKVNFRYLFSNCSYNSGTTQVLSGFCENLDLQEVGEEVEKTSSESASGQDVVSAGYPGADLEGVETGGGEETVGQREITASEFGTGVDNAETTIARTDSEYGSGIESSIVSPVFFGEDTGLVTELSILTKDIYGFEAGEGEDILKELAGVGGKSTDMRLHSPTGRTGIQSGKTGMLSKGVNI
;
A
#
# COMPACT_ATOMS: atom_id res chain seq x y z
N MET A 1 15.45 -8.15 -11.95
CA MET A 1 14.45 -8.38 -10.90
C MET A 1 14.78 -7.42 -9.79
N ALA A 2 13.88 -6.50 -9.48
CA ALA A 2 14.08 -5.60 -8.34
C ALA A 2 13.53 -6.33 -7.12
N ASN A 3 14.39 -6.66 -6.17
CA ASN A 3 13.96 -7.23 -4.90
C ASN A 3 13.00 -6.26 -4.23
N GLU A 4 11.89 -6.77 -3.71
CA GLU A 4 10.88 -5.96 -3.04
C GLU A 4 11.42 -5.54 -1.67
N VAL A 5 12.13 -4.41 -1.65
CA VAL A 5 12.50 -3.74 -0.40
C VAL A 5 11.20 -3.27 0.23
N PHE A 6 10.80 -3.90 1.34
CA PHE A 6 9.59 -3.57 2.08
C PHE A 6 9.50 -2.06 2.31
N LYS A 7 8.47 -1.41 1.75
CA LYS A 7 8.22 0.04 1.95
C LYS A 7 7.22 0.20 3.10
N SER A 8 7.32 1.27 3.90
CA SER A 8 6.40 1.54 5.04
C SER A 8 4.92 1.46 4.67
N SER A 9 4.57 1.73 3.41
CA SER A 9 3.19 1.65 2.92
C SER A 9 2.57 0.28 3.10
N ASP A 10 3.40 -0.78 3.15
CA ASP A 10 2.95 -2.16 3.20
C ASP A 10 2.82 -2.66 4.65
N TRP A 11 3.16 -1.82 5.61
CA TRP A 11 3.07 -2.10 7.04
C TRP A 11 1.87 -1.36 7.59
N ASN A 12 0.74 -2.01 7.89
CA ASN A 12 -0.44 -1.51 8.63
C ASN A 12 -0.38 -0.04 9.13
N ASN A 13 -0.30 0.94 8.22
CA ASN A 13 -0.01 2.35 8.49
C ASN A 13 1.12 2.68 9.50
N GLY A 14 2.11 1.81 9.71
CA GLY A 14 3.29 2.07 10.56
C GLY A 14 3.01 2.22 12.06
N ILE A 15 1.86 1.74 12.57
CA ILE A 15 1.52 1.84 13.99
C ILE A 15 2.01 0.58 14.73
N PRO A 16 2.85 0.71 15.78
CA PRO A 16 3.17 -0.41 16.66
C PRO A 16 1.90 -1.04 17.21
N GLN A 17 1.85 -2.38 17.28
CA GLN A 17 0.66 -3.05 17.80
C GLN A 17 0.60 -3.00 19.32
N ALA A 18 1.76 -3.00 19.97
CA ALA A 18 1.94 -2.65 21.37
C ALA A 18 3.21 -1.79 21.50
N ASP A 19 3.06 -0.58 22.03
CA ASP A 19 4.17 0.31 22.41
C ASP A 19 3.64 1.35 23.40
N PRO A 20 3.40 0.96 24.67
CA PRO A 20 2.73 1.83 25.64
C PRO A 20 3.58 3.05 26.03
N ASN A 21 4.89 3.02 25.76
CA ASN A 21 5.83 4.07 26.13
C ASN A 21 6.37 4.89 24.95
N ASN A 22 5.95 4.58 23.72
CA ASN A 22 6.47 5.22 22.51
C ASN A 22 7.99 5.00 22.33
N ASP A 23 8.47 3.83 22.74
CA ASP A 23 9.89 3.43 22.65
C ASP A 23 10.27 3.03 21.21
N LEU A 24 9.28 2.76 20.34
CA LEU A 24 9.49 2.36 18.95
C LEU A 24 9.26 3.53 17.99
N THR A 25 10.26 3.80 17.15
CA THR A 25 10.13 4.70 16.00
C THR A 25 10.25 3.91 14.71
N ILE A 26 9.18 3.88 13.93
CA ILE A 26 9.08 3.10 12.69
C ILE A 26 9.15 4.04 11.48
N THR A 27 10.01 3.70 10.52
CA THR A 27 10.07 4.32 9.20
C THR A 27 9.88 3.25 8.11
N SER A 28 9.98 3.65 6.85
CA SER A 28 9.88 2.72 5.72
C SER A 28 10.88 1.60 5.71
N SER A 29 12.07 1.83 6.26
CA SER A 29 13.15 0.86 6.20
C SER A 29 13.75 0.57 7.56
N ARG A 30 13.28 1.18 8.66
CA ARG A 30 13.93 1.08 9.96
C ARG A 30 12.92 1.02 11.09
N VAL A 31 13.18 0.13 12.05
CA VAL A 31 12.58 0.13 13.39
C VAL A 31 13.67 0.51 14.37
N THR A 32 13.54 1.67 14.99
CA THR A 32 14.41 2.13 16.08
C THR A 32 13.73 1.81 17.39
N PHE A 33 14.46 1.22 18.32
CA PHE A 33 14.02 1.03 19.69
C PHE A 33 14.90 1.89 20.59
N ASP A 34 14.28 2.84 21.28
CA ASP A 34 14.95 3.74 22.22
C ASP A 34 14.46 3.45 23.63
N THR A 35 15.40 3.27 24.56
CA THR A 35 15.11 2.96 25.97
C THR A 35 14.20 1.75 26.24
N GLU A 36 14.09 0.80 25.31
CA GLU A 36 13.23 -0.37 25.42
C GLU A 36 13.62 -1.21 26.66
N ALA A 37 12.77 -1.15 27.68
CA ALA A 37 13.02 -1.76 28.98
C ALA A 37 12.36 -3.14 29.07
N ARG A 38 13.02 -4.06 29.79
CA ARG A 38 12.51 -5.43 30.07
C ARG A 38 11.31 -5.50 31.01
N ASN A 39 10.53 -4.43 31.13
CA ASN A 39 9.30 -4.34 31.91
C ASN A 39 8.15 -3.72 31.10
N ILE A 40 8.26 -3.74 29.77
CA ILE A 40 7.34 -3.12 28.82
C ILE A 40 7.02 -4.15 27.75
N ASP A 41 5.74 -4.23 27.36
CA ASP A 41 5.31 -4.96 26.18
C ASP A 41 5.35 -4.03 24.96
N ALA A 42 6.49 -4.03 24.27
CA ALA A 42 6.67 -3.35 22.99
C ALA A 42 6.95 -4.37 21.89
N TYR A 43 6.23 -4.31 20.77
CA TYR A 43 6.52 -5.14 19.61
C TYR A 43 5.90 -4.58 18.33
N PHE A 44 6.58 -4.86 17.22
CA PHE A 44 6.13 -4.54 15.89
C PHE A 44 6.24 -5.76 14.98
N TYR A 45 5.11 -6.15 14.40
CA TYR A 45 4.99 -7.35 13.59
C TYR A 45 4.07 -7.16 12.38
N ARG A 46 4.25 -8.04 11.41
CA ARG A 46 3.40 -8.21 10.24
C ARG A 46 2.79 -9.61 10.23
N ASP A 47 1.51 -9.67 9.88
CA ASP A 47 0.82 -10.93 9.57
C ASP A 47 1.06 -11.25 8.09
N MET A 48 1.77 -12.34 7.83
CA MET A 48 2.09 -12.78 6.47
C MET A 48 1.07 -13.79 5.94
N GLY A 49 0.10 -14.20 6.76
CA GLY A 49 -0.84 -15.26 6.43
C GLY A 49 -0.43 -16.61 7.02
N ALA A 50 -1.39 -17.52 7.08
CA ALA A 50 -1.19 -18.82 7.71
C ALA A 50 -0.11 -19.62 6.97
N ALA A 51 0.91 -20.07 7.73
CA ALA A 51 2.01 -20.87 7.21
C ALA A 51 2.78 -20.21 6.05
N HIS A 52 2.90 -18.88 6.04
CA HIS A 52 3.66 -18.15 5.01
C HIS A 52 5.12 -18.61 4.90
N PHE A 53 5.78 -18.85 6.04
CA PHE A 53 7.16 -19.34 6.07
C PHE A 53 7.19 -20.87 6.19
N ASP A 54 6.76 -21.59 5.14
CA ASP A 54 6.64 -23.06 5.11
C ASP A 54 7.72 -23.81 4.31
N GLU A 55 8.65 -23.07 3.69
CA GLU A 55 9.75 -23.62 2.88
C GLU A 55 11.10 -22.94 3.19
N ASN A 56 12.06 -23.10 2.27
CA ASN A 56 13.35 -22.40 2.35
C ASN A 56 13.12 -20.89 2.22
N PHE A 57 13.84 -20.12 3.03
CA PHE A 57 13.80 -18.66 2.92
C PHE A 57 15.18 -18.07 3.18
N GLU A 58 15.39 -16.86 2.66
CA GLU A 58 16.54 -16.02 2.95
C GLU A 58 16.05 -14.62 3.32
N HIS A 59 16.43 -14.10 4.48
CA HIS A 59 16.15 -12.73 4.87
C HIS A 59 17.44 -11.95 5.07
N LEU A 60 17.46 -10.70 4.62
CA LEU A 60 18.57 -9.78 4.80
C LEU A 60 18.13 -8.66 5.73
N LEU A 61 18.98 -8.25 6.67
CA LEU A 61 18.76 -7.05 7.48
C LEU A 61 20.09 -6.48 7.99
N THR A 62 20.01 -5.25 8.50
CA THR A 62 21.07 -4.62 9.28
C THR A 62 20.56 -4.39 10.70
N VAL A 63 21.36 -4.74 11.69
CA VAL A 63 21.02 -4.51 13.10
C VAL A 63 22.15 -3.75 13.79
N GLN A 64 21.79 -2.85 14.70
CA GLN A 64 22.71 -2.30 15.67
C GLN A 64 22.08 -2.33 17.04
N VAL A 65 22.81 -2.86 18.01
CA VAL A 65 22.44 -2.83 19.43
C VAL A 65 23.37 -1.85 20.14
N ASN A 66 22.77 -0.92 20.88
CA ASN A 66 23.42 0.17 21.57
C ASN A 66 23.20 0.09 23.07
N GLY A 67 24.30 0.20 23.82
CA GLY A 67 24.27 0.39 25.26
C GLY A 67 23.47 -0.67 26.00
N GLY A 68 23.08 -0.36 27.24
CA GLY A 68 22.32 -1.28 28.08
C GLY A 68 23.18 -2.24 28.88
N SER A 69 22.69 -2.59 30.08
CA SER A 69 23.25 -3.67 30.89
C SER A 69 22.16 -4.70 31.05
N TYR A 70 22.33 -5.87 30.42
CA TYR A 70 21.36 -6.98 30.42
C TYR A 70 19.98 -6.64 29.82
N GLY A 71 19.90 -5.63 28.96
CA GLY A 71 18.75 -5.43 28.07
C GLY A 71 18.65 -6.54 27.02
N GLU A 72 17.46 -6.78 26.48
CA GLU A 72 17.20 -7.89 25.57
C GLU A 72 16.04 -7.54 24.63
N VAL A 73 16.25 -7.71 23.32
CA VAL A 73 15.26 -7.44 22.28
C VAL A 73 15.39 -8.47 21.16
N ALA A 74 14.28 -9.00 20.68
CA ALA A 74 14.25 -9.74 19.43
C ALA A 74 14.14 -8.76 18.27
N PHE A 75 15.21 -8.60 17.49
CA PHE A 75 15.23 -7.69 16.32
C PHE A 75 14.76 -8.38 15.03
N TRP A 76 14.61 -9.70 15.08
CA TRP A 76 13.92 -10.51 14.07
C TRP A 76 13.30 -11.71 14.78
N MET A 77 12.03 -12.02 14.52
CA MET A 77 11.39 -13.23 15.03
C MET A 77 10.28 -13.72 14.10
N LEU A 78 10.19 -15.04 13.93
CA LEU A 78 9.05 -15.72 13.33
C LEU A 78 8.27 -16.47 14.41
N SER A 79 6.95 -16.31 14.46
CA SER A 79 6.09 -16.95 15.45
C SER A 79 4.68 -17.20 14.89
N ASN A 80 3.95 -18.12 15.52
CA ASN A 80 2.50 -18.31 15.31
C ASN A 80 1.64 -17.63 16.39
N THR A 81 2.29 -17.02 17.38
CA THR A 81 1.66 -16.37 18.53
C THR A 81 2.09 -14.90 18.59
N ILE A 82 1.11 -14.01 18.75
CA ILE A 82 1.35 -12.57 18.93
C ILE A 82 1.47 -12.28 20.42
N ASN A 83 2.70 -12.02 20.88
CA ASN A 83 2.99 -11.54 22.23
C ASN A 83 4.42 -10.98 22.30
N ASP A 84 4.83 -10.47 23.46
CA ASP A 84 6.24 -10.16 23.73
C ASP A 84 7.09 -11.45 23.78
N PHE A 85 8.40 -11.32 23.54
CA PHE A 85 9.31 -12.47 23.43
C PHE A 85 9.35 -13.27 24.74
N LYS A 86 9.28 -12.62 25.91
CA LYS A 86 9.28 -13.34 27.19
C LYS A 86 8.01 -14.15 27.39
N SER A 87 6.85 -13.59 27.04
CA SER A 87 5.59 -14.35 27.13
C SER A 87 5.53 -15.53 26.15
N ILE A 88 6.06 -15.38 24.93
CA ILE A 88 6.19 -16.50 23.97
C ILE A 88 7.07 -17.61 24.56
N LEU A 89 8.23 -17.23 25.12
CA LEU A 89 9.14 -18.16 25.77
C LEU A 89 8.50 -18.88 26.96
N ASP A 90 7.86 -18.15 27.88
CA ASP A 90 7.25 -18.71 29.09
C ASP A 90 6.00 -19.54 28.79
N GLY A 91 5.27 -19.19 27.73
CA GLY A 91 4.12 -19.95 27.24
C GLY A 91 4.52 -21.29 26.60
N GLY A 92 5.80 -21.47 26.30
CA GLY A 92 6.29 -22.63 25.56
C GLY A 92 5.86 -22.63 24.10
N GLU A 93 5.62 -21.44 23.56
CA GLU A 93 5.23 -21.24 22.17
C GLU A 93 6.44 -21.46 21.24
N GLU A 94 6.15 -21.74 19.97
CA GLU A 94 7.15 -22.02 18.96
C GLU A 94 7.58 -20.73 18.25
N ALA A 95 8.89 -20.47 18.19
CA ALA A 95 9.42 -19.32 17.47
C ALA A 95 10.85 -19.55 16.98
N LEU A 96 11.22 -18.89 15.87
CA LEU A 96 12.61 -18.65 15.49
C LEU A 96 12.94 -17.21 15.82
N VAL A 97 14.04 -16.97 16.54
CA VAL A 97 14.34 -15.65 17.12
C VAL A 97 15.80 -15.29 16.91
N CYS A 98 16.04 -14.07 16.46
CA CYS A 98 17.34 -13.42 16.54
C CYS A 98 17.30 -12.35 17.63
N VAL A 99 18.13 -12.50 18.65
CA VAL A 99 18.09 -11.66 19.85
C VAL A 99 19.35 -10.82 19.97
N GLY A 100 19.17 -9.53 20.20
CA GLY A 100 20.21 -8.65 20.74
C GLY A 100 20.16 -8.74 22.26
N PHE A 101 21.22 -9.26 22.86
CA PHE A 101 21.31 -9.39 24.31
C PHE A 101 22.51 -8.65 24.85
N ASN A 102 22.27 -7.88 25.91
CA ASN A 102 23.26 -6.96 26.46
C ASN A 102 23.80 -6.05 25.33
N ASN A 103 24.92 -5.38 25.55
CA ASN A 103 25.50 -4.49 24.56
C ASN A 103 26.38 -5.18 23.48
N SER A 104 26.43 -6.51 23.41
CA SER A 104 27.47 -7.19 22.63
C SER A 104 27.14 -8.59 22.11
N TYR A 105 25.97 -9.17 22.41
CA TYR A 105 25.63 -10.52 21.95
C TYR A 105 24.51 -10.51 20.92
N ILE A 106 24.69 -11.33 19.89
CA ILE A 106 23.65 -11.75 18.95
C ILE A 106 23.43 -13.25 19.18
N TYR A 107 22.19 -13.66 19.37
CA TYR A 107 21.80 -15.07 19.47
C TYR A 107 20.86 -15.46 18.34
N LEU A 108 21.04 -16.66 17.81
CA LEU A 108 20.00 -17.41 17.10
C LEU A 108 19.36 -18.38 18.10
N MET A 109 18.03 -18.38 18.17
CA MET A 109 17.29 -19.31 19.03
C MET A 109 16.12 -19.94 18.29
N GLU A 110 15.88 -21.22 18.57
CA GLU A 110 14.60 -21.87 18.36
C GLU A 110 13.94 -22.10 19.73
N LEU A 111 12.74 -21.54 19.89
CA LEU A 111 11.91 -21.70 21.09
C LEU A 111 10.93 -22.83 20.89
N ARG A 112 10.77 -23.66 21.92
CA ARG A 112 9.79 -24.74 21.92
C ARG A 112 9.44 -25.21 23.32
N ASN A 113 8.17 -25.20 23.69
CA ASN A 113 7.65 -25.80 24.93
C ASN A 113 8.45 -25.46 26.19
N THR A 114 9.48 -26.25 26.51
CA THR A 114 10.34 -26.09 27.71
C THR A 114 11.83 -26.04 27.40
N GLY A 115 12.20 -26.00 26.12
CA GLY A 115 13.58 -26.01 25.64
C GLY A 115 13.89 -24.82 24.73
N GLN A 116 15.17 -24.48 24.68
CA GLN A 116 15.73 -23.54 23.73
C GLN A 116 16.97 -24.19 23.10
N PHE A 117 17.03 -24.18 21.78
CA PHE A 117 18.25 -24.49 21.05
C PHE A 117 18.83 -23.16 20.59
N GLN A 118 20.08 -22.89 20.96
CA GLN A 118 20.67 -21.58 20.70
C GLN A 118 22.13 -21.67 20.33
N ASP A 119 22.55 -20.70 19.53
CA ASP A 119 23.93 -20.39 19.20
C ASP A 119 24.13 -18.88 19.28
N GLY A 120 25.35 -18.41 19.54
CA GLY A 120 25.57 -16.98 19.82
C GLY A 120 26.97 -16.45 19.56
N TYR A 121 27.01 -15.21 19.11
CA TYR A 121 28.22 -14.46 18.78
C TYR A 121 28.38 -13.21 19.62
N ASN A 122 29.61 -12.89 20.02
CA ASN A 122 29.94 -11.60 20.65
C ASN A 122 30.44 -10.62 19.58
N TYR A 123 29.55 -9.78 19.07
CA TYR A 123 29.82 -8.87 17.95
C TYR A 123 30.54 -7.57 18.36
N GLY A 124 30.60 -7.27 19.66
CA GLY A 124 31.12 -5.99 20.17
C GLY A 124 30.08 -4.86 20.11
N GLN A 125 30.40 -3.72 20.74
CA GLN A 125 29.42 -2.65 20.99
C GLN A 125 29.29 -1.69 19.81
N SER A 126 28.07 -1.17 19.59
CA SER A 126 27.77 0.03 18.81
C SER A 126 28.31 0.05 17.37
N THR A 127 28.45 -1.12 16.75
CA THR A 127 28.76 -1.27 15.33
C THR A 127 27.58 -1.98 14.66
N PRO A 128 27.08 -1.51 13.51
CA PRO A 128 26.09 -2.25 12.74
C PRO A 128 26.62 -3.63 12.34
N ALA A 129 25.80 -4.65 12.50
CA ALA A 129 25.99 -5.99 11.94
C ALA A 129 25.08 -6.14 10.73
N TYR A 130 25.63 -6.65 9.63
CA TYR A 130 24.87 -6.98 8.45
C TYR A 130 24.58 -8.48 8.53
N ILE A 131 23.30 -8.85 8.56
CA ILE A 131 22.85 -10.22 8.79
C ILE A 131 22.15 -10.81 7.56
N THR A 132 22.49 -12.06 7.23
CA THR A 132 21.67 -12.94 6.38
C THR A 132 21.12 -14.05 7.25
N ILE A 133 19.81 -14.29 7.21
CA ILE A 133 19.12 -15.38 7.91
C ILE A 133 18.62 -16.35 6.85
N GLU A 134 19.00 -17.61 6.95
CA GLU A 134 18.62 -18.64 5.98
C GLU A 134 17.99 -19.84 6.68
N ARG A 135 16.89 -20.36 6.13
CA ARG A 135 16.40 -21.70 6.44
C ARG A 135 16.67 -22.60 5.24
N ASP A 136 17.45 -23.66 5.46
CA ASP A 136 17.71 -24.71 4.46
C ASP A 136 17.07 -26.03 4.93
N GLU A 137 15.93 -26.38 4.33
CA GLU A 137 15.21 -27.64 4.57
C GLU A 137 15.92 -28.88 4.03
N SER A 138 16.97 -28.71 3.22
CA SER A 138 17.78 -29.83 2.71
C SER A 138 18.82 -30.33 3.73
N VAL A 139 19.10 -29.55 4.78
CA VAL A 139 20.09 -29.89 5.82
C VAL A 139 19.40 -30.22 7.15
N GLY A 140 19.51 -31.48 7.59
CA GLY A 140 18.80 -31.99 8.76
C GLY A 140 17.48 -32.66 8.37
N THR A 141 16.74 -33.21 9.35
CA THR A 141 15.46 -33.88 9.05
C THR A 141 14.32 -32.89 8.81
N TYR A 142 14.39 -31.71 9.45
CA TYR A 142 13.36 -30.68 9.38
C TYR A 142 13.93 -29.32 8.95
N GLY A 143 15.15 -29.32 8.42
CA GLY A 143 15.92 -28.13 8.07
C GLY A 143 16.84 -27.64 9.18
N THR A 144 17.68 -26.69 8.80
CA THR A 144 18.61 -25.97 9.68
C THR A 144 18.50 -24.49 9.39
N VAL A 145 18.51 -23.68 10.44
CA VAL A 145 18.52 -22.22 10.34
C VAL A 145 19.95 -21.72 10.57
N TYR A 146 20.36 -20.78 9.74
CA TYR A 146 21.66 -20.13 9.77
C TYR A 146 21.48 -18.62 9.96
N ILE A 147 22.39 -18.02 10.70
CA ILE A 147 22.65 -16.58 10.65
C ILE A 147 24.09 -16.40 10.19
N TYR A 148 24.29 -15.71 9.08
CA TYR A 148 25.59 -15.24 8.63
C TYR A 148 25.75 -13.78 9.04
N ILE A 149 26.82 -13.47 9.78
CA ILE A 149 27.08 -12.15 10.34
C ILE A 149 28.29 -11.55 9.63
N TYR A 150 28.11 -10.37 9.03
CA TYR A 150 29.15 -9.64 8.28
C TYR A 150 29.42 -8.29 8.93
N ASP A 151 30.65 -7.77 8.79
CA ASP A 151 31.03 -6.42 9.26
C ASP A 151 30.97 -5.33 8.17
N ASP A 152 30.65 -5.71 6.94
CA ASP A 152 30.50 -4.83 5.79
C ASP A 152 29.12 -4.94 5.14
N SER A 153 28.64 -3.81 4.59
CA SER A 153 27.32 -3.73 3.97
C SER A 153 27.17 -4.55 2.69
N ASP A 154 28.30 -4.84 2.03
CA ASP A 154 28.33 -5.65 0.81
C ASP A 154 28.28 -7.15 1.12
N ARG A 155 28.29 -7.53 2.41
CA ARG A 155 28.21 -8.91 2.91
C ARG A 155 29.35 -9.78 2.37
N THR A 156 30.55 -9.21 2.30
CA THR A 156 31.73 -9.89 1.74
C THR A 156 32.69 -10.43 2.79
N ASN A 157 32.71 -9.85 3.99
CA ASN A 157 33.56 -10.24 5.09
C ASN A 157 32.73 -10.92 6.19
N LEU A 158 32.60 -12.24 6.07
CA LEU A 158 31.91 -13.07 7.05
C LEU A 158 32.72 -13.11 8.35
N VAL A 159 32.09 -12.69 9.44
CA VAL A 159 32.68 -12.66 10.78
C VAL A 159 32.30 -13.89 11.59
N ASP A 160 31.04 -14.33 11.50
CA ASP A 160 30.58 -15.54 12.19
C ASP A 160 29.38 -16.20 11.49
N THR A 161 29.13 -17.46 11.82
CA THR A 161 27.94 -18.21 11.40
C THR A 161 27.32 -18.91 12.61
N LEU A 162 26.09 -18.53 12.94
CA LEU A 162 25.29 -19.18 13.98
C LEU A 162 24.40 -20.23 13.36
N THR A 163 24.19 -21.37 14.04
CA THR A 163 23.38 -22.46 13.49
C THR A 163 22.47 -23.12 14.52
N VAL A 164 21.23 -23.41 14.11
CA VAL A 164 20.26 -24.21 14.87
C VAL A 164 19.61 -25.23 13.95
N THR A 165 19.84 -26.52 14.19
CA THR A 165 19.14 -27.61 13.49
C THR A 165 17.75 -27.78 14.07
N LEU A 166 16.72 -27.78 13.22
CA LEU A 166 15.33 -27.85 13.64
C LEU A 166 14.95 -29.28 14.07
N PRO A 167 14.43 -29.48 15.29
CA PRO A 167 13.96 -30.78 15.75
C PRO A 167 12.57 -31.18 15.24
N GLU A 168 11.81 -30.25 14.63
CA GLU A 168 10.55 -30.53 13.93
C GLU A 168 10.26 -29.44 12.89
N LYS A 169 9.40 -29.73 11.92
CA LYS A 169 8.99 -28.75 10.91
C LYS A 169 7.85 -27.89 11.47
N VAL A 170 8.12 -26.60 11.65
CA VAL A 170 7.14 -25.57 12.00
C VAL A 170 7.08 -24.56 10.87
N ASN A 171 5.87 -24.14 10.53
CA ASN A 171 5.62 -23.08 9.55
C ASN A 171 5.09 -21.87 10.31
N PHE A 172 5.59 -20.69 9.99
CA PHE A 172 5.28 -19.47 10.74
C PHE A 172 4.38 -18.52 9.97
N ARG A 173 3.62 -17.70 10.71
CA ARG A 173 2.68 -16.71 10.17
C ARG A 173 3.13 -15.27 10.39
N TYR A 174 3.66 -14.97 11.57
CA TYR A 174 3.98 -13.61 11.96
C TYR A 174 5.47 -13.36 11.87
N LEU A 175 5.83 -12.22 11.28
CA LEU A 175 7.20 -11.70 11.23
C LEU A 175 7.29 -10.48 12.14
N PHE A 176 8.20 -10.50 13.10
CA PHE A 176 8.50 -9.40 14.01
C PHE A 176 9.83 -8.78 13.63
N SER A 177 9.85 -7.45 13.48
CA SER A 177 11.08 -6.66 13.28
C SER A 177 11.57 -5.98 14.56
N ASN A 178 10.77 -6.07 15.62
CA ASN A 178 11.13 -5.74 17.00
C ASN A 178 10.15 -6.45 17.94
N CYS A 179 10.66 -7.05 19.01
CA CYS A 179 9.85 -7.63 20.08
C CYS A 179 10.61 -7.61 21.41
N SER A 180 10.07 -6.88 22.39
CA SER A 180 10.59 -6.73 23.74
C SER A 180 10.68 -8.05 24.50
N TYR A 181 11.62 -8.11 25.46
CA TYR A 181 11.68 -9.17 26.46
C TYR A 181 11.10 -8.68 27.79
N ASN A 182 9.79 -8.78 27.99
CA ASN A 182 9.16 -8.28 29.23
C ASN A 182 9.33 -9.27 30.40
N SER A 183 10.47 -9.20 31.10
CA SER A 183 10.71 -9.94 32.35
C SER A 183 10.32 -9.20 33.62
N GLY A 184 9.65 -8.06 33.52
CA GLY A 184 9.31 -7.19 34.66
C GLY A 184 10.51 -6.45 35.28
N THR A 185 11.64 -6.35 34.59
CA THR A 185 12.87 -5.72 35.09
C THR A 185 13.22 -4.44 34.32
N THR A 186 13.95 -3.50 34.93
CA THR A 186 14.20 -2.17 34.33
C THR A 186 15.48 -2.10 33.50
N GLN A 187 16.01 -3.23 33.02
CA GLN A 187 17.18 -3.18 32.15
C GLN A 187 16.74 -2.75 30.76
N VAL A 188 17.48 -1.82 30.19
CA VAL A 188 17.15 -1.18 28.92
C VAL A 188 18.12 -1.60 27.84
N LEU A 189 17.63 -1.60 26.61
CA LEU A 189 18.42 -1.71 25.40
C LEU A 189 17.97 -0.62 24.43
N SER A 190 18.88 -0.13 23.59
CA SER A 190 18.50 0.72 22.45
C SER A 190 19.20 0.25 21.19
N GLY A 191 18.78 0.73 20.03
CA GLY A 191 19.30 0.24 18.76
C GLY A 191 18.33 0.39 17.60
N PHE A 192 18.62 -0.33 16.53
CA PHE A 192 17.72 -0.43 15.39
C PHE A 192 17.87 -1.77 14.66
N CYS A 193 16.80 -2.13 13.94
CA CYS A 193 16.80 -3.08 12.83
C CYS A 193 16.39 -2.30 11.58
N GLU A 194 17.06 -2.51 10.45
CA GLU A 194 16.71 -1.85 9.20
C GLU A 194 16.97 -2.70 7.96
N ASN A 195 16.39 -2.25 6.85
CA ASN A 195 16.51 -2.84 5.53
C ASN A 195 16.18 -4.33 5.52
N LEU A 196 15.11 -4.71 6.25
CA LEU A 196 14.59 -6.08 6.24
C LEU A 196 14.02 -6.39 4.86
N ASP A 197 14.68 -7.30 4.16
CA ASP A 197 14.35 -7.78 2.82
C ASP A 197 14.18 -9.30 2.89
N LEU A 198 12.98 -9.80 2.55
CA LEU A 198 12.65 -11.22 2.67
C LEU A 198 13.11 -12.08 1.49
N GLN A 199 13.75 -11.47 0.47
CA GLN A 199 14.14 -12.14 -0.78
C GLN A 199 13.00 -12.92 -1.46
N GLU A 200 11.74 -12.59 -1.15
CA GLU A 200 10.59 -13.22 -1.78
C GLU A 200 10.50 -12.72 -3.22
N VAL A 201 10.43 -13.67 -4.15
CA VAL A 201 10.11 -13.34 -5.53
C VAL A 201 8.64 -12.99 -5.53
N GLY A 202 8.32 -11.70 -5.65
CA GLY A 202 6.93 -11.26 -5.79
C GLY A 202 6.27 -12.12 -6.87
N GLU A 203 5.17 -12.79 -6.52
CA GLU A 203 4.38 -13.48 -7.53
C GLU A 203 3.96 -12.41 -8.54
N GLU A 204 4.61 -12.40 -9.71
CA GLU A 204 4.09 -11.65 -10.83
C GLU A 204 2.71 -12.24 -11.09
N VAL A 205 1.68 -11.50 -10.70
CA VAL A 205 0.31 -11.81 -11.06
C VAL A 205 0.25 -11.60 -12.57
N GLU A 206 0.64 -12.63 -13.33
CA GLU A 206 0.35 -12.66 -14.75
C GLU A 206 -1.16 -12.49 -14.86
N LYS A 207 -1.58 -11.37 -15.45
CA LYS A 207 -2.98 -11.17 -15.81
C LYS A 207 -3.29 -12.22 -16.88
N THR A 208 -3.77 -13.40 -16.47
CA THR A 208 -4.17 -14.47 -17.39
C THR A 208 -5.52 -14.19 -18.03
N SER A 209 -5.84 -12.93 -18.34
CA SER A 209 -6.96 -12.61 -19.22
C SER A 209 -6.48 -12.77 -20.66
N SER A 210 -6.33 -14.02 -21.12
CA SER A 210 -6.33 -14.31 -22.55
C SER A 210 -7.78 -14.36 -23.02
N GLU A 211 -8.51 -13.25 -22.94
CA GLU A 211 -9.83 -13.16 -23.58
C GLU A 211 -9.62 -12.76 -25.03
N SER A 212 -9.52 -13.75 -25.91
CA SER A 212 -9.64 -13.58 -27.37
C SER A 212 -11.11 -13.55 -27.82
N ALA A 213 -12.05 -13.27 -26.91
CA ALA A 213 -13.47 -13.24 -27.19
C ALA A 213 -14.05 -11.94 -26.66
N SER A 214 -15.03 -11.40 -27.38
CA SER A 214 -15.73 -10.12 -27.21
C SER A 214 -16.54 -9.99 -25.90
N GLY A 215 -15.95 -10.34 -24.76
CA GLY A 215 -16.53 -10.19 -23.43
C GLY A 215 -16.25 -8.79 -22.88
N GLN A 216 -17.23 -8.22 -22.18
CA GLN A 216 -17.04 -6.97 -21.45
C GLN A 216 -15.98 -7.14 -20.37
N ASP A 217 -14.86 -6.43 -20.49
CA ASP A 217 -13.82 -6.39 -19.48
C ASP A 217 -14.24 -5.42 -18.36
N VAL A 218 -14.91 -5.92 -17.32
CA VAL A 218 -15.26 -5.12 -16.14
C VAL A 218 -14.05 -5.07 -15.22
N VAL A 219 -13.20 -4.07 -15.42
CA VAL A 219 -12.13 -3.75 -14.47
C VAL A 219 -12.73 -3.08 -13.24
N SER A 220 -13.16 -3.89 -12.26
CA SER A 220 -13.44 -3.39 -10.91
C SER A 220 -12.11 -3.15 -10.20
N ALA A 221 -11.45 -2.04 -10.49
CA ALA A 221 -10.26 -1.63 -9.77
C ALA A 221 -10.66 -0.95 -8.45
N GLY A 222 -10.50 -1.67 -7.34
CA GLY A 222 -10.51 -1.09 -5.99
C GLY A 222 -9.21 -0.35 -5.63
N TYR A 223 -8.32 -0.09 -6.60
CA TYR A 223 -7.05 0.60 -6.40
C TYR A 223 -7.00 1.91 -7.21
N PRO A 224 -6.62 3.05 -6.61
CA PRO A 224 -6.66 4.37 -7.23
C PRO A 224 -5.50 4.67 -8.20
N GLY A 225 -4.93 3.64 -8.83
CA GLY A 225 -3.71 3.77 -9.64
C GLY A 225 -3.55 2.74 -10.75
N ALA A 226 -4.63 2.38 -11.44
CA ALA A 226 -4.52 1.59 -12.67
C ALA A 226 -4.19 2.53 -13.84
N ASP A 227 -2.93 2.55 -14.25
CA ASP A 227 -2.50 3.10 -15.53
C ASP A 227 -2.94 2.15 -16.64
N LEU A 228 -3.82 2.61 -17.53
CA LEU A 228 -4.38 1.80 -18.62
C LEU A 228 -3.70 2.20 -19.93
N GLU A 229 -2.39 1.95 -20.05
CA GLU A 229 -1.70 1.97 -21.35
C GLU A 229 -1.97 0.65 -22.09
N GLY A 230 -3.24 0.39 -22.43
CA GLY A 230 -3.63 -0.71 -23.30
C GLY A 230 -3.97 -0.18 -24.69
N VAL A 231 -3.13 -0.45 -25.69
CA VAL A 231 -3.52 -0.28 -27.10
C VAL A 231 -4.40 -1.48 -27.47
N GLU A 232 -5.71 -1.31 -27.42
CA GLU A 232 -6.61 -2.32 -28.00
C GLU A 232 -6.63 -2.20 -29.53
N THR A 233 -6.52 -3.34 -30.20
CA THR A 233 -6.73 -3.47 -31.66
C THR A 233 -7.91 -4.42 -31.86
N GLY A 234 -9.12 -3.88 -31.86
CA GLY A 234 -10.35 -4.66 -32.01
C GLY A 234 -11.53 -3.74 -32.32
N GLY A 235 -12.59 -4.29 -32.91
CA GLY A 235 -13.87 -3.59 -33.09
C GLY A 235 -14.88 -4.15 -32.10
N GLY A 236 -15.25 -3.35 -31.10
CA GLY A 236 -16.28 -3.64 -30.10
C GLY A 236 -16.95 -2.35 -29.62
N GLU A 237 -18.13 -2.44 -29.00
CA GLU A 237 -18.70 -1.29 -28.28
C GLU A 237 -17.99 -1.17 -26.93
N GLU A 238 -17.08 -0.20 -26.75
CA GLU A 238 -16.58 0.12 -25.42
C GLU A 238 -17.63 0.94 -24.66
N THR A 239 -18.41 0.27 -23.81
CA THR A 239 -19.21 0.99 -22.82
C THR A 239 -18.33 1.33 -21.63
N VAL A 240 -17.85 2.57 -21.55
CA VAL A 240 -17.28 3.10 -20.31
C VAL A 240 -18.42 3.22 -19.30
N GLY A 241 -18.61 2.18 -18.49
CA GLY A 241 -19.53 2.22 -17.36
C GLY A 241 -19.22 3.44 -16.49
N GLN A 242 -20.27 4.18 -16.09
CA GLN A 242 -20.19 5.39 -15.28
C GLN A 242 -19.07 5.31 -14.25
N ARG A 243 -18.01 6.10 -14.45
CA ARG A 243 -17.06 6.39 -13.37
C ARG A 243 -17.76 7.39 -12.46
N GLU A 244 -18.31 6.89 -11.37
CA GLU A 244 -18.72 7.74 -10.26
C GLU A 244 -17.44 8.31 -9.63
N ILE A 245 -17.10 9.55 -9.97
CA ILE A 245 -16.05 10.29 -9.28
C ILE A 245 -16.72 10.90 -8.03
N THR A 246 -16.74 10.14 -6.94
CA THR A 246 -17.20 10.66 -5.66
C THR A 246 -16.06 11.43 -5.00
N ALA A 247 -16.08 12.75 -5.06
CA ALA A 247 -15.27 13.59 -4.20
C ALA A 247 -16.08 13.86 -2.91
N SER A 248 -15.69 13.24 -1.80
CA SER A 248 -16.26 13.55 -0.48
C SER A 248 -15.30 14.47 0.26
N GLU A 249 -15.75 15.68 0.59
CA GLU A 249 -14.96 16.64 1.36
C GLU A 249 -15.48 16.79 2.80
N PHE A 250 -14.55 16.89 3.75
CA PHE A 250 -14.83 17.23 5.14
C PHE A 250 -13.93 18.40 5.56
N GLY A 251 -14.43 19.64 5.46
CA GLY A 251 -13.66 20.83 5.82
C GLY A 251 -14.42 22.14 5.62
N THR A 252 -13.85 23.26 6.09
CA THR A 252 -14.32 24.62 5.79
C THR A 252 -13.19 25.36 5.07
N GLY A 253 -13.36 25.62 3.77
CA GLY A 253 -12.37 26.24 2.89
C GLY A 253 -13.04 26.81 1.64
N VAL A 254 -12.30 27.56 0.82
CA VAL A 254 -12.73 27.92 -0.54
C VAL A 254 -11.98 26.97 -1.47
N ASP A 255 -12.71 26.02 -2.03
CA ASP A 255 -12.12 24.90 -2.75
C ASP A 255 -12.32 25.08 -4.26
N ASN A 256 -11.21 25.04 -5.01
CA ASN A 256 -11.22 25.00 -6.47
C ASN A 256 -10.94 23.57 -6.91
N ALA A 257 -11.99 22.80 -7.23
CA ALA A 257 -11.84 21.51 -7.89
C ALA A 257 -11.64 21.73 -9.40
N GLU A 258 -10.40 22.01 -9.83
CA GLU A 258 -10.05 21.94 -11.25
C GLU A 258 -9.92 20.47 -11.66
N THR A 259 -11.04 19.87 -12.08
CA THR A 259 -11.03 18.55 -12.73
C THR A 259 -10.81 18.75 -14.22
N THR A 260 -9.56 18.88 -14.65
CA THR A 260 -9.23 18.91 -16.09
C THR A 260 -9.21 17.47 -16.63
N ILE A 261 -10.35 16.98 -17.11
CA ILE A 261 -10.38 15.75 -17.92
C ILE A 261 -9.97 16.13 -19.35
N ALA A 262 -8.66 16.25 -19.59
CA ALA A 262 -8.14 16.29 -20.95
C ALA A 262 -8.06 14.86 -21.47
N ARG A 263 -9.09 14.43 -22.20
CA ARG A 263 -9.05 13.19 -22.97
C ARG A 263 -8.78 13.54 -24.43
N THR A 264 -7.56 13.35 -24.88
CA THR A 264 -7.19 13.35 -26.30
C THR A 264 -7.22 11.91 -26.79
N ASP A 265 -8.41 11.42 -27.12
CA ASP A 265 -8.54 10.16 -27.84
C ASP A 265 -8.52 10.49 -29.34
N SER A 266 -7.56 9.96 -30.08
CA SER A 266 -7.56 9.95 -31.54
C SER A 266 -8.05 8.60 -32.00
N GLU A 267 -9.31 8.51 -32.42
CA GLU A 267 -9.87 7.27 -32.94
C GLU A 267 -9.67 7.19 -34.47
N TYR A 268 -9.28 6.00 -34.96
CA TYR A 268 -9.20 5.70 -36.39
C TYR A 268 -10.06 4.46 -36.66
N GLY A 269 -11.34 4.66 -36.99
CA GLY A 269 -12.26 3.56 -37.26
C GLY A 269 -13.58 3.99 -37.89
N SER A 270 -14.31 3.03 -38.47
CA SER A 270 -15.65 3.23 -39.02
C SER A 270 -16.67 2.45 -38.20
N GLY A 271 -17.27 3.10 -37.20
CA GLY A 271 -18.28 2.54 -36.30
C GLY A 271 -19.43 3.52 -36.05
N ILE A 272 -20.54 3.03 -35.50
CA ILE A 272 -21.61 3.90 -34.99
C ILE A 272 -21.11 4.44 -33.65
N GLU A 273 -20.76 5.72 -33.62
CA GLU A 273 -20.32 6.36 -32.38
C GLU A 273 -21.50 6.47 -31.41
N SER A 274 -21.35 5.88 -30.23
CA SER A 274 -22.29 6.13 -29.14
C SER A 274 -22.04 7.54 -28.63
N SER A 275 -23.08 8.38 -28.60
CA SER A 275 -22.95 9.72 -28.03
C SER A 275 -22.58 9.61 -26.56
N ILE A 276 -21.50 10.27 -26.17
CA ILE A 276 -21.10 10.40 -24.76
C ILE A 276 -22.31 10.90 -23.98
N VAL A 277 -22.84 10.05 -23.11
CA VAL A 277 -23.85 10.43 -22.14
C VAL A 277 -23.20 11.48 -21.25
N SER A 278 -23.70 12.72 -21.31
CA SER A 278 -23.24 13.82 -20.46
C SER A 278 -23.06 13.33 -19.02
N PRO A 279 -21.89 13.53 -18.39
CA PRO A 279 -21.74 13.23 -16.98
C PRO A 279 -22.79 14.01 -16.19
N VAL A 280 -23.64 13.28 -15.47
CA VAL A 280 -24.59 13.86 -14.54
C VAL A 280 -23.85 14.01 -13.22
N PHE A 281 -23.50 15.24 -12.87
CA PHE A 281 -22.92 15.55 -11.56
C PHE A 281 -24.07 15.76 -10.57
N PHE A 282 -24.10 14.96 -9.51
CA PHE A 282 -24.91 15.23 -8.33
C PHE A 282 -24.02 15.88 -7.28
N GLY A 283 -24.18 17.18 -7.06
CA GLY A 283 -23.66 17.83 -5.86
C GLY A 283 -24.74 17.81 -4.80
N GLU A 284 -24.60 16.99 -3.76
CA GLU A 284 -25.37 17.18 -2.53
C GLU A 284 -24.61 18.16 -1.64
N ASP A 285 -25.00 19.44 -1.70
CA ASP A 285 -24.50 20.47 -0.80
C ASP A 285 -25.44 20.59 0.40
N THR A 286 -24.89 20.53 1.61
CA THR A 286 -25.60 20.77 2.88
C THR A 286 -25.12 22.03 3.61
N GLY A 287 -24.22 22.80 2.98
CA GLY A 287 -23.68 24.07 3.47
C GLY A 287 -24.68 25.22 3.39
N LEU A 288 -24.64 26.11 4.39
CA LEU A 288 -25.59 27.22 4.57
C LEU A 288 -25.16 28.53 3.89
N VAL A 289 -24.34 28.50 2.83
CA VAL A 289 -23.91 29.72 2.13
C VAL A 289 -23.88 29.51 0.62
N THR A 290 -24.25 30.55 -0.11
CA THR A 290 -24.29 30.56 -1.58
C THR A 290 -22.88 30.45 -2.15
N GLU A 291 -22.50 29.26 -2.56
CA GLU A 291 -21.26 29.01 -3.29
C GLU A 291 -21.59 28.91 -4.78
N LEU A 292 -21.03 29.82 -5.56
CA LEU A 292 -21.23 29.89 -6.99
C LEU A 292 -20.18 29.00 -7.67
N SER A 293 -20.53 27.76 -7.98
CA SER A 293 -19.70 26.90 -8.82
C SER A 293 -19.75 27.41 -10.27
N ILE A 294 -18.71 28.12 -10.73
CA ILE A 294 -18.56 28.51 -12.13
C ILE A 294 -17.94 27.33 -12.89
N LEU A 295 -18.76 26.61 -13.65
CA LEU A 295 -18.29 25.59 -14.58
C LEU A 295 -18.04 26.23 -15.95
N THR A 296 -16.79 26.53 -16.28
CA THR A 296 -16.42 26.95 -17.64
C THR A 296 -16.07 25.69 -18.44
N LYS A 297 -17.02 25.19 -19.23
CA LYS A 297 -16.79 24.04 -20.11
C LYS A 297 -16.47 24.52 -21.51
N ASP A 298 -15.19 24.57 -21.86
CA ASP A 298 -14.77 24.69 -23.25
C ASP A 298 -14.71 23.28 -23.85
N ILE A 299 -15.72 22.89 -24.64
CA ILE A 299 -15.67 21.68 -25.45
C ILE A 299 -15.06 22.07 -26.80
N TYR A 300 -13.82 21.69 -27.04
CA TYR A 300 -13.22 21.73 -28.37
C TYR A 300 -13.26 20.32 -28.98
N GLY A 301 -14.25 20.07 -29.84
CA GLY A 301 -14.20 18.95 -30.76
C GLY A 301 -13.53 19.41 -32.06
N PHE A 302 -12.48 18.72 -32.50
CA PHE A 302 -11.97 18.84 -33.86
C PHE A 302 -12.31 17.54 -34.58
N GLU A 303 -13.28 17.58 -35.49
CA GLU A 303 -13.59 16.46 -36.39
C GLU A 303 -12.92 16.70 -37.75
N ALA A 304 -12.41 15.63 -38.36
CA ALA A 304 -11.90 15.63 -39.75
C ALA A 304 -12.80 14.84 -40.72
N GLY A 305 -14.00 14.45 -40.27
CA GLY A 305 -14.99 13.67 -41.03
C GLY A 305 -16.13 14.51 -41.61
N GLU A 306 -16.94 13.92 -42.51
CA GLU A 306 -18.13 14.53 -43.13
C GLU A 306 -19.43 14.20 -42.37
N GLY A 307 -19.39 14.08 -41.04
CA GLY A 307 -20.56 13.84 -40.20
C GLY A 307 -21.40 15.11 -39.95
N GLU A 308 -22.72 14.97 -39.78
CA GLU A 308 -23.61 16.06 -39.38
C GLU A 308 -23.82 16.02 -37.85
N ASP A 309 -23.09 16.86 -37.10
CA ASP A 309 -23.19 16.92 -35.65
C ASP A 309 -24.50 17.57 -35.17
N ILE A 310 -25.31 16.83 -34.40
CA ILE A 310 -26.49 17.37 -33.73
C ILE A 310 -26.15 17.73 -32.28
N LEU A 311 -25.72 18.97 -32.06
CA LEU A 311 -25.66 19.58 -30.74
C LEU A 311 -27.10 19.85 -30.23
N LYS A 312 -27.63 18.97 -29.37
CA LYS A 312 -28.87 19.24 -28.63
C LYS A 312 -28.59 20.21 -27.49
N GLU A 313 -29.10 21.43 -27.64
CA GLU A 313 -29.06 22.49 -26.63
C GLU A 313 -29.77 22.06 -25.33
N LEU A 314 -29.05 22.12 -24.22
CA LEU A 314 -29.49 21.74 -22.87
C LEU A 314 -30.33 22.87 -22.25
N ALA A 315 -31.54 23.09 -22.75
CA ALA A 315 -32.52 23.99 -22.16
C ALA A 315 -33.62 23.19 -21.43
N GLY A 316 -33.32 22.70 -20.22
CA GLY A 316 -34.25 21.80 -19.51
C GLY A 316 -34.27 21.83 -17.99
N VAL A 317 -33.35 22.53 -17.31
CA VAL A 317 -33.38 22.61 -15.83
C VAL A 317 -32.98 24.01 -15.34
N GLY A 318 -33.74 25.02 -15.77
CA GLY A 318 -33.67 26.35 -15.17
C GLY A 318 -34.51 26.41 -13.89
N GLY A 319 -33.86 26.30 -12.72
CA GLY A 319 -34.44 26.76 -11.46
C GLY A 319 -34.87 28.23 -11.57
N LYS A 320 -35.95 28.63 -10.89
CA LYS A 320 -36.57 29.96 -10.93
C LYS A 320 -35.74 31.08 -10.27
N SER A 321 -34.43 31.11 -10.50
CA SER A 321 -33.57 32.24 -10.13
C SER A 321 -33.46 33.19 -11.32
N THR A 322 -33.64 34.48 -11.08
CA THR A 322 -33.69 35.53 -12.11
C THR A 322 -32.33 35.92 -12.70
N ASP A 323 -31.22 35.29 -12.28
CA ASP A 323 -29.87 35.82 -12.56
C ASP A 323 -28.88 34.84 -13.22
N MET A 324 -29.34 34.00 -14.15
CA MET A 324 -28.41 33.37 -15.12
C MET A 324 -28.55 34.04 -16.49
N ARG A 325 -27.45 34.65 -16.96
CA ARG A 325 -27.30 35.16 -18.33
C ARG A 325 -26.12 34.46 -18.98
N LEU A 326 -26.39 33.71 -20.04
CA LEU A 326 -25.36 33.21 -20.95
C LEU A 326 -24.97 34.34 -21.91
N HIS A 327 -23.70 34.72 -21.89
CA HIS A 327 -23.12 35.64 -22.87
C HIS A 327 -22.36 34.83 -23.91
N SER A 328 -22.76 34.94 -25.19
CA SER A 328 -21.92 34.46 -26.28
C SER A 328 -20.80 35.49 -26.56
N PRO A 329 -19.59 35.06 -26.96
CA PRO A 329 -18.49 35.96 -27.28
C PRO A 329 -18.76 36.92 -28.45
N THR A 330 -19.81 36.67 -29.25
CA THR A 330 -20.19 37.50 -30.40
C THR A 330 -21.19 38.61 -30.06
N GLY A 331 -21.50 38.82 -28.77
CA GLY A 331 -22.23 40.01 -28.29
C GLY A 331 -23.72 40.04 -28.61
N ARG A 332 -24.35 38.90 -28.94
CA ARG A 332 -25.81 38.80 -29.07
C ARG A 332 -26.43 38.14 -27.84
N THR A 333 -27.20 38.93 -27.10
CA THR A 333 -28.06 38.47 -25.99
C THR A 333 -29.41 38.06 -26.55
N GLY A 334 -29.73 36.76 -26.53
CA GLY A 334 -31.05 36.26 -26.89
C GLY A 334 -31.78 35.74 -25.66
N ILE A 335 -32.74 36.50 -25.11
CA ILE A 335 -33.83 35.92 -24.31
C ILE A 335 -35.13 36.63 -24.67
N GLN A 336 -36.13 35.87 -25.10
CA GLN A 336 -37.53 36.28 -25.02
C GLN A 336 -38.34 35.13 -24.43
N SER A 337 -38.74 35.25 -23.17
CA SER A 337 -39.71 34.34 -22.54
C SER A 337 -41.13 34.84 -22.82
N GLY A 338 -41.95 33.99 -23.44
CA GLY A 338 -43.40 33.87 -23.31
C GLY A 338 -44.28 35.13 -23.25
N LYS A 339 -44.96 35.44 -24.37
CA LYS A 339 -46.42 35.69 -24.38
C LYS A 339 -47.00 35.51 -25.78
N THR A 340 -47.83 34.47 -25.91
CA THR A 340 -48.94 34.24 -26.85
C THR A 340 -49.17 35.32 -27.93
N GLY A 341 -48.95 34.93 -29.19
CA GLY A 341 -49.46 35.60 -30.39
C GLY A 341 -49.34 34.69 -31.60
N MET A 342 -50.48 34.23 -32.12
CA MET A 342 -50.61 33.45 -33.35
C MET A 342 -49.97 34.16 -34.56
N LEU A 343 -49.54 33.41 -35.59
CA LEU A 343 -49.96 33.64 -36.98
C LEU A 343 -49.59 32.48 -37.92
N SER A 344 -50.66 31.83 -38.40
CA SER A 344 -50.95 31.21 -39.70
C SER A 344 -49.86 30.54 -40.56
N LYS A 345 -50.16 29.28 -40.88
CA LYS A 345 -49.69 28.48 -42.01
C LYS A 345 -50.45 28.84 -43.30
N GLY A 346 -49.76 28.90 -44.45
CA GLY A 346 -50.33 28.92 -45.81
C GLY A 346 -49.57 29.89 -46.73
N VAL A 347 -49.28 29.65 -48.01
CA VAL A 347 -49.62 28.61 -49.01
C VAL A 347 -48.54 28.71 -50.13
N ASN A 348 -48.26 27.61 -50.83
CA ASN A 348 -47.48 27.55 -52.08
C ASN A 348 -48.14 28.31 -53.24
N ILE A 349 -47.36 29.13 -53.96
CA ILE A 349 -47.20 29.08 -55.43
C ILE A 349 -45.73 29.33 -55.75
#